data_AF-A0A522ZZL8-F1
#
_entry.id   AF-A0A522ZZL8-F1
#
_cell.length_a   1.000
_cell.length_b   1.000
_cell.length_c   1.000
_cell.angle_alpha   90.00
_cell.angle_beta   90.00
_cell.angle_gamma   90.00
#
_symmetry.space_group_name_H-M   'P 1'
#
loop_
_entity.id
_entity.type
_entity.pdbx_description
1 polymer ?
#
loop_
_entity_poly.entity_id
_entity_poly.type
_entity_poly.pdbx_seq_one_letter_code
_entity_poly.pdbx_strand_id
1 'polypeptide(L)'
;MKFTYTVRGAEGTRTSARPYTHAVIGRRSGPKVADAMQTRHDAEWPFEEKRARNRYSVYVRNAKSSVGGLRINHSGYVTQCKDYEIELAKEAVERAPSADAYVAEKKLEALSAIERMRAEGIGDLLVLSWHHSRELAENALRQIEWAHTDVRVVPCVAGPTTKKARP
;
A
#
# COMPACT_ATOMS: atom_id res chain seq x y z
N MET A 1 -24.02 -4.17 -17.68
CA MET A 1 -23.37 -4.84 -18.81
C MET A 1 -22.30 -5.81 -18.29
N LYS A 2 -22.34 -7.07 -18.69
CA LYS A 2 -21.39 -8.13 -18.28
C LYS A 2 -20.43 -8.39 -19.43
N PHE A 3 -19.12 -8.45 -19.18
CA PHE A 3 -18.11 -8.69 -20.21
C PHE A 3 -17.00 -9.61 -19.69
N THR A 4 -16.49 -10.45 -20.58
CA THR A 4 -15.48 -11.47 -20.26
C THR A 4 -14.10 -11.01 -20.73
N TYR A 5 -13.08 -11.25 -19.92
CA TYR A 5 -11.69 -10.96 -20.26
C TYR A 5 -10.78 -12.11 -19.81
N THR A 6 -9.77 -12.45 -20.61
CA THR A 6 -8.85 -13.54 -20.29
C THR A 6 -7.64 -13.03 -19.51
N VAL A 7 -7.29 -13.74 -18.44
CA VAL A 7 -6.20 -13.49 -17.49
C VAL A 7 -5.36 -14.75 -17.37
N ARG A 8 -4.13 -14.75 -17.90
CA ARG A 8 -3.21 -15.90 -17.81
C ARG A 8 -3.86 -17.25 -18.19
N GLY A 9 -4.71 -17.25 -19.23
CA GLY A 9 -5.44 -18.44 -19.69
C GLY A 9 -6.76 -18.73 -18.96
N ALA A 10 -7.11 -18.01 -17.90
CA ALA A 10 -8.40 -18.11 -17.21
C ALA A 10 -9.34 -16.97 -17.63
N GLU A 11 -10.62 -17.28 -17.88
CA GLU A 11 -11.62 -16.25 -18.15
C GLU A 11 -12.13 -15.62 -16.85
N GLY A 12 -11.97 -14.30 -16.73
CA GLY A 12 -12.60 -13.47 -15.71
C GLY A 12 -13.83 -12.78 -16.29
N THR A 13 -14.87 -12.57 -15.48
CA THR A 13 -16.02 -11.77 -15.89
C THR A 13 -16.29 -10.66 -14.89
N ARG A 14 -16.53 -9.44 -15.39
CA ARG A 14 -16.92 -8.28 -14.57
C ARG A 14 -18.23 -7.69 -15.11
N THR A 15 -18.99 -7.06 -14.22
CA THR A 15 -20.24 -6.39 -14.56
C THR A 15 -20.14 -4.91 -14.19
N SER A 16 -20.48 -4.02 -15.12
CA SER A 16 -20.65 -2.59 -14.88
C SER A 16 -22.13 -2.22 -14.83
N ALA A 17 -22.48 -1.29 -13.95
CA ALA A 17 -23.82 -0.68 -13.90
C ALA A 17 -24.05 0.35 -15.04
N ARG A 18 -23.01 0.73 -15.78
CA ARG A 18 -23.04 1.79 -16.80
C ARG A 18 -22.83 1.23 -18.23
N PRO A 19 -23.32 1.92 -19.28
CA PRO A 19 -23.19 1.50 -20.67
C PRO A 19 -21.85 1.93 -21.27
N TYR A 20 -20.83 1.08 -21.16
CA TYR A 20 -19.49 1.34 -21.70
C TYR A 20 -19.16 0.35 -22.82
N THR A 21 -18.35 0.79 -23.80
CA THR A 21 -17.99 -0.02 -24.97
C THR A 21 -16.59 -0.62 -24.84
N HIS A 22 -15.69 0.01 -24.06
CA HIS A 22 -14.30 -0.42 -23.88
C HIS A 22 -13.88 -0.32 -22.41
N ALA A 23 -13.05 -1.25 -21.97
CA ALA A 23 -12.44 -1.26 -20.64
C ALA A 23 -10.92 -1.30 -20.76
N VAL A 24 -10.22 -0.53 -19.92
CA VAL A 24 -8.77 -0.65 -19.76
C VAL A 24 -8.53 -1.65 -18.63
N ILE A 25 -7.81 -2.72 -18.93
CA ILE A 25 -7.45 -3.75 -17.94
C ILE A 25 -5.93 -3.78 -17.83
N GLY A 26 -5.41 -3.90 -16.62
CA GLY A 26 -3.98 -4.07 -16.39
C GLY A 26 -3.70 -4.74 -15.06
N ARG A 27 -2.43 -5.13 -14.88
CA ARG A 27 -1.88 -5.61 -13.62
C ARG A 27 -1.08 -4.48 -12.98
N ARG A 28 -1.13 -4.33 -11.66
CA ARG A 28 -0.23 -3.38 -11.00
C ARG A 28 1.20 -3.92 -11.05
N SER A 29 2.16 -3.10 -11.48
CA SER A 29 3.54 -3.56 -11.56
C SER A 29 4.19 -3.53 -10.18
N GLY A 30 4.40 -4.70 -9.56
CA GLY A 30 5.14 -4.81 -8.30
C GLY A 30 6.53 -4.16 -8.37
N PRO A 31 7.36 -4.46 -9.40
CA PRO A 31 8.64 -3.80 -9.59
C PRO A 31 8.56 -2.27 -9.74
N LYS A 32 7.71 -1.74 -10.63
CA LYS A 32 7.63 -0.27 -10.82
C LYS A 32 7.06 0.45 -9.59
N VAL A 33 6.11 -0.17 -8.88
CA VAL A 33 5.59 0.37 -7.61
C VAL A 33 6.67 0.32 -6.53
N ALA A 34 7.42 -0.77 -6.45
CA ALA A 34 8.55 -0.90 -5.53
C ALA A 34 9.63 0.15 -5.83
N ASP A 35 9.95 0.40 -7.09
CA ASP A 35 10.93 1.42 -7.50
C ASP A 35 10.47 2.85 -7.14
N ALA A 36 9.19 3.15 -7.37
CA ALA A 36 8.60 4.43 -6.95
C ALA A 36 8.59 4.59 -5.42
N MET A 37 8.27 3.52 -4.69
CA MET A 37 8.32 3.50 -3.22
C MET A 37 9.76 3.61 -2.69
N GLN A 38 10.73 2.98 -3.35
CA GLN A 38 12.15 3.09 -3.02
C GLN A 38 12.63 4.53 -3.20
N THR A 39 12.33 5.14 -4.34
CA THR A 39 12.71 6.53 -4.61
C THR A 39 12.12 7.48 -3.56
N ARG A 40 10.85 7.29 -3.20
CA ARG A 40 10.19 8.07 -2.15
C ARG A 40 10.81 7.82 -0.78
N HIS A 41 11.06 6.55 -0.44
CA HIS A 41 11.72 6.16 0.81
C HIS A 41 13.08 6.85 0.94
N ASP A 42 13.91 6.81 -0.10
CA ASP A 42 15.26 7.38 -0.07
C ASP A 42 15.25 8.91 0.07
N ALA A 43 14.26 9.58 -0.55
CA ALA A 43 14.06 11.01 -0.40
C ALA A 43 13.57 11.41 1.01
N GLU A 44 12.67 10.61 1.61
CA GLU A 44 12.07 10.89 2.92
C GLU A 44 12.94 10.37 4.09
N TRP A 45 13.90 9.47 3.82
CA TRP A 45 14.69 8.78 4.85
C TRP A 45 15.40 9.71 5.84
N PRO A 46 16.06 10.81 5.43
CA PRO A 46 16.71 11.71 6.40
C PRO A 46 15.73 12.28 7.44
N PHE A 47 14.48 12.52 7.04
CA PHE A 47 13.44 12.99 7.95
C PHE A 47 12.91 11.87 8.85
N GLU A 48 12.66 10.69 8.29
CA GLU A 48 12.21 9.52 9.05
C GLU A 48 13.27 9.02 10.04
N GLU A 49 14.55 9.10 9.68
CA GLU A 49 15.66 8.82 10.60
C GLU A 49 15.62 9.75 11.81
N LYS A 50 15.51 11.06 11.59
CA LYS A 50 15.40 12.05 12.68
C LYS A 50 14.18 11.76 13.57
N ARG A 51 13.04 11.42 12.96
CA ARG A 51 11.81 11.04 13.68
C ARG A 51 11.99 9.76 14.50
N ALA A 52 12.65 8.74 13.94
CA ALA A 52 12.94 7.49 14.62
C ALA A 52 13.86 7.69 15.82
N ARG A 53 14.92 8.49 15.68
CA ARG A 53 15.80 8.88 16.79
C ARG A 53 15.05 9.61 17.91
N ASN A 54 14.21 10.58 17.56
CA ASN A 54 13.37 11.30 18.52
C ASN A 54 12.35 10.38 19.21
N ARG A 55 11.79 9.41 18.49
CA ARG A 55 10.87 8.43 19.07
C ARG A 55 11.61 7.50 20.04
N TYR A 56 12.81 7.06 19.68
CA TYR A 56 13.62 6.22 20.53
C TYR A 56 13.99 6.89 21.86
N SER A 57 14.36 8.18 21.84
CA SER A 57 14.63 8.91 23.09
C SER A 57 13.40 9.00 24.01
N VAL A 58 12.20 9.08 23.44
CA VAL A 58 10.93 8.99 24.19
C VAL A 58 10.75 7.60 24.79
N TYR A 59 11.04 6.52 24.06
CA TYR A 59 10.99 5.16 24.60
C TYR A 59 11.97 4.97 25.75
N VAL A 60 13.22 5.40 25.62
CA VAL A 60 14.21 5.32 26.71
C VAL A 60 13.73 6.03 27.98
N ARG A 61 13.08 7.21 27.83
CA ARG A 61 12.50 7.94 28.96
C ARG A 61 11.30 7.21 29.57
N ASN A 62 10.41 6.71 28.73
CA ASN A 62 9.18 6.04 29.17
C ASN A 62 9.45 4.68 29.83
N ALA A 63 10.43 3.92 29.34
CA ALA A 63 10.82 2.63 29.90
C ALA A 63 11.32 2.72 31.35
N LYS A 64 11.85 3.88 31.75
CA LYS A 64 12.31 4.18 33.12
C LYS A 64 11.20 4.75 34.03
N SER A 65 10.01 5.00 33.50
CA SER A 65 8.90 5.57 34.25
C SER A 65 8.14 4.49 35.01
N SER A 66 7.50 4.87 36.12
CA SER A 66 6.59 4.00 36.87
C SER A 66 5.15 4.11 36.38
N VAL A 67 4.43 2.99 36.38
CA VAL A 67 2.99 2.96 36.08
C VAL A 67 2.26 3.84 37.08
N GLY A 68 1.35 4.70 36.59
CA GLY A 68 0.61 5.64 37.42
C GLY A 68 1.39 6.90 37.81
N GLY A 69 2.69 7.00 37.50
CA GLY A 69 3.50 8.20 37.70
C GLY A 69 3.04 9.37 36.81
N LEU A 70 3.39 10.59 37.19
CA LEU A 70 3.06 11.81 36.43
C LEU A 70 4.23 12.24 35.56
N ARG A 71 3.96 12.65 34.32
CA ARG A 71 4.94 13.23 33.40
C ARG A 71 4.39 14.44 32.67
N ILE A 72 5.26 15.38 32.32
CA ILE A 72 4.93 16.48 31.41
C ILE A 72 5.15 16.00 29.97
N ASN A 73 4.09 16.04 29.15
CA ASN A 73 4.18 15.70 27.74
C ASN A 73 4.85 16.82 26.93
N HIS A 74 5.08 16.61 25.63
CA HIS A 74 5.71 17.61 24.77
C HIS A 74 4.91 18.92 24.63
N SER A 75 3.63 18.92 25.01
CA SER A 75 2.72 20.07 24.99
C SER A 75 2.61 20.77 26.34
N GLY A 76 3.43 20.37 27.33
CA GLY A 76 3.43 20.98 28.67
C GLY A 76 2.35 20.45 29.61
N TYR A 77 1.52 19.50 29.19
CA TYR A 77 0.47 18.94 30.05
C TYR A 77 0.98 17.80 30.90
N VAL A 78 0.53 17.77 32.15
CA VAL A 78 0.74 16.63 33.05
C VAL A 78 -0.17 15.48 32.61
N THR A 79 0.44 14.33 32.35
CA THR A 79 -0.23 13.10 31.94
C THR A 79 0.21 11.96 32.85
N GLN A 80 -0.70 11.04 33.14
CA GLN A 80 -0.38 9.82 33.87
C GLN A 80 0.29 8.82 32.93
N CYS A 81 1.39 8.21 33.38
CA CYS A 81 2.06 7.13 32.68
C CYS A 81 1.17 5.88 32.72
N LYS A 82 0.73 5.45 31.54
CA LYS A 82 -0.09 4.25 31.38
C LYS A 82 0.80 3.03 31.24
N ASP A 83 0.33 1.90 31.76
CA ASP A 83 1.07 0.63 31.75
C ASP A 83 1.51 0.22 30.33
N TYR A 84 0.58 0.24 29.37
CA TYR A 84 0.88 -0.12 27.97
C TYR A 84 1.98 0.74 27.33
N GLU A 85 2.14 2.01 27.75
CA GLU A 85 3.16 2.89 27.18
C GLU A 85 4.55 2.59 27.73
N ILE A 86 4.61 2.10 28.97
CA ILE A 86 5.84 1.69 29.63
C ILE A 86 6.28 0.34 29.09
N GLU A 87 5.36 -0.62 28.98
CA GLU A 87 5.68 -1.95 28.44
C GLU A 87 6.11 -1.87 26.97
N LEU A 88 5.38 -1.14 26.12
CA LEU A 88 5.79 -0.89 24.74
C LEU A 88 7.18 -0.23 24.66
N ALA A 89 7.50 0.66 25.60
CA ALA A 89 8.79 1.32 25.64
C ALA A 89 9.92 0.38 26.09
N LYS A 90 9.67 -0.50 27.07
CA LYS A 90 10.61 -1.53 27.51
C LYS A 90 10.90 -2.51 26.39
N GLU A 91 9.86 -3.04 25.74
CA GLU A 91 9.99 -3.93 24.58
C GLU A 91 10.82 -3.28 23.45
N ALA A 92 10.59 -2.00 23.17
CA ALA A 92 11.35 -1.27 22.16
C ALA A 92 12.83 -1.08 22.53
N VAL A 93 13.14 -0.82 23.80
CA VAL A 93 14.52 -0.64 24.30
C VAL A 93 15.25 -1.98 24.43
N GLU A 94 14.56 -3.05 24.80
CA GLU A 94 15.13 -4.40 24.88
C GLU A 94 15.46 -4.94 23.49
N ARG A 95 14.54 -4.77 22.52
CA ARG A 95 14.75 -5.17 21.12
C ARG A 95 15.84 -4.35 20.42
N ALA A 96 15.91 -3.06 20.71
CA ALA A 96 16.88 -2.15 20.13
C ALA A 96 17.64 -1.40 21.24
N PRO A 97 18.83 -1.86 21.66
CA PRO A 97 19.55 -1.30 22.81
C PRO A 97 20.18 0.08 22.55
N SER A 98 20.12 0.58 21.32
CA SER A 98 20.59 1.93 20.97
C SER A 98 19.69 2.60 19.94
N ALA A 99 19.82 3.93 19.82
CA ALA A 99 19.11 4.69 18.81
C ALA A 99 19.49 4.25 17.39
N ASP A 100 20.77 3.90 17.16
CA ASP A 100 21.24 3.42 15.87
C ASP A 100 20.68 2.03 15.55
N ALA A 101 20.60 1.13 16.53
CA ALA A 101 19.96 -0.18 16.36
C ALA A 101 18.47 -0.02 16.01
N TYR A 102 17.78 0.90 16.67
CA TYR A 102 16.36 1.17 16.40
C TYR A 102 16.14 1.76 15.00
N VAL A 103 16.99 2.71 14.59
CA VAL A 103 16.95 3.30 13.25
C VAL A 103 17.25 2.25 12.18
N ALA A 104 18.25 1.41 12.39
CA ALA A 104 18.62 0.34 11.46
C ALA A 104 17.48 -0.67 11.29
N GLU A 105 16.83 -1.06 12.38
CA GLU A 105 15.67 -1.95 12.34
C GLU A 105 14.51 -1.34 11.55
N LYS A 106 14.21 -0.04 11.78
CA LYS A 106 13.15 0.66 11.03
C LYS A 106 13.46 0.80 9.55
N LYS A 107 14.73 1.01 9.21
CA LYS A 107 15.19 1.03 7.82
C LYS A 107 14.99 -0.33 7.16
N LEU A 108 15.39 -1.40 7.86
CA LEU A 108 15.25 -2.76 7.37
C LEU A 108 13.78 -3.13 7.16
N GLU A 109 12.90 -2.81 8.11
CA GLU A 109 11.46 -3.05 7.99
C GLU A 109 10.85 -2.38 6.74
N ALA A 110 11.23 -1.12 6.47
CA ALA A 110 10.77 -0.39 5.30
C ALA A 110 11.31 -0.99 3.99
N LEU A 111 12.60 -1.29 3.94
CA LEU A 111 13.22 -1.90 2.75
C LEU A 111 12.67 -3.31 2.49
N SER A 112 12.49 -4.14 3.51
CA SER A 112 11.87 -5.47 3.36
C SER A 112 10.41 -5.41 2.90
N ALA A 113 9.67 -4.35 3.24
CA ALA A 113 8.33 -4.14 2.66
C ALA A 113 8.41 -3.82 1.15
N ILE A 114 9.36 -2.99 0.74
CA ILE A 114 9.59 -2.64 -0.67
C ILE A 114 10.06 -3.88 -1.47
N GLU A 115 10.98 -4.67 -0.92
CA GLU A 115 11.46 -5.91 -1.53
C GLU A 115 10.34 -6.95 -1.68
N ARG A 116 9.47 -7.10 -0.67
CA ARG A 116 8.26 -7.93 -0.80
C ARG A 116 7.37 -7.46 -1.93
N MET A 117 7.09 -6.15 -2.05
CA MET A 117 6.33 -5.62 -3.18
C MET A 117 6.98 -5.92 -4.53
N ARG A 118 8.32 -5.87 -4.59
CA ARG A 118 9.10 -6.18 -5.79
C ARG A 118 9.03 -7.67 -6.16
N ALA A 119 9.23 -8.55 -5.18
CA ALA A 119 9.29 -10.00 -5.35
C ALA A 119 7.90 -10.62 -5.59
N GLU A 120 6.90 -10.14 -4.85
CA GLU A 120 5.55 -10.64 -4.95
C GLU A 120 4.98 -10.30 -6.33
N GLY A 121 5.21 -9.10 -6.89
CA GLY A 121 4.86 -8.87 -8.31
C GLY A 121 3.40 -9.20 -8.64
N ILE A 122 2.44 -8.86 -7.76
CA ILE A 122 1.10 -9.42 -7.84
C ILE A 122 0.04 -8.33 -7.89
N GLY A 123 -0.67 -8.33 -9.02
CA GLY A 123 -2.07 -8.00 -9.03
C GLY A 123 -2.78 -8.99 -9.95
N ASP A 124 -4.01 -9.36 -9.61
CA ASP A 124 -4.92 -9.87 -10.62
C ASP A 124 -5.08 -8.82 -11.72
N LEU A 125 -5.48 -9.26 -12.92
CA LEU A 125 -5.90 -8.31 -13.96
C LEU A 125 -7.16 -7.59 -13.45
N LEU A 126 -7.03 -6.28 -13.25
CA LEU A 126 -8.08 -5.41 -12.75
C LEU A 126 -8.56 -4.48 -13.85
N VAL A 127 -9.85 -4.16 -13.82
CA VAL A 127 -10.40 -3.08 -14.66
C VAL A 127 -9.99 -1.75 -14.03
N LEU A 128 -9.16 -1.00 -14.75
CA LEU A 128 -8.60 0.27 -14.29
C LEU A 128 -9.50 1.46 -14.65
N SER A 129 -10.13 1.41 -15.84
CA SER A 129 -11.06 2.45 -16.28
C SER A 129 -12.07 1.93 -17.32
N TRP A 130 -13.13 2.71 -17.51
CA TRP A 130 -14.23 2.43 -18.44
C TRP A 130 -14.44 3.59 -19.39
N HIS A 131 -14.63 3.29 -20.68
CA HIS A 131 -14.80 4.31 -21.71
C HIS A 131 -15.89 3.94 -22.73
N HIS A 132 -16.50 4.98 -23.31
CA HIS A 132 -17.58 4.84 -24.30
C HIS A 132 -17.06 4.74 -25.74
N SER A 133 -15.75 4.93 -25.97
CA SER A 133 -15.10 4.73 -27.26
C SER A 133 -13.72 4.09 -27.07
N ARG A 134 -13.21 3.48 -28.15
CA ARG A 134 -11.87 2.87 -28.17
C ARG A 134 -10.78 3.90 -27.96
N GLU A 135 -10.89 5.03 -28.65
CA GLU A 135 -9.92 6.14 -28.61
C GLU A 135 -9.72 6.68 -27.19
N LEU A 136 -10.82 6.89 -26.45
CA LEU A 136 -10.72 7.36 -25.06
C LEU A 136 -10.09 6.32 -24.13
N ALA A 137 -10.33 5.03 -24.38
CA ALA A 137 -9.68 3.96 -23.62
C ALA A 137 -8.18 3.89 -23.92
N GLU A 138 -7.77 4.05 -25.17
CA GLU A 138 -6.35 4.10 -25.57
C GLU A 138 -5.65 5.34 -24.99
N ASN A 139 -6.33 6.49 -24.94
CA ASN A 139 -5.83 7.68 -24.24
C ASN A 139 -5.60 7.43 -22.75
N ALA A 140 -6.56 6.81 -22.05
CA ALA A 140 -6.43 6.51 -20.63
C ALA A 140 -5.35 5.45 -20.34
N LEU A 141 -5.21 4.46 -21.22
CA LEU A 141 -4.15 3.45 -21.15
C LEU A 141 -2.77 4.12 -21.11
N ARG A 142 -2.48 5.08 -21.99
CA ARG A 142 -1.20 5.82 -22.00
C ARG A 142 -0.90 6.54 -20.68
N GLN A 143 -1.93 7.05 -20.00
CA GLN A 143 -1.78 7.74 -18.72
C GLN A 143 -1.51 6.80 -17.54
N ILE A 144 -1.73 5.50 -17.70
CA ILE A 144 -1.76 4.52 -16.60
C ILE A 144 -0.68 3.43 -16.79
N GLU A 145 -0.21 3.21 -18.02
CA GLU A 145 0.85 2.25 -18.40
C GLU A 145 2.15 2.39 -17.61
N TRP A 146 2.49 3.61 -17.18
CA TRP A 146 3.70 3.83 -16.39
C TRP A 146 3.64 3.14 -15.02
N ALA A 147 2.46 2.96 -14.42
CA ALA A 147 2.29 2.37 -13.09
C ALA A 147 1.88 0.88 -13.11
N HIS A 148 1.61 0.34 -14.30
CA HIS A 148 1.02 -0.98 -14.49
C HIS A 148 1.85 -1.82 -15.47
N THR A 149 1.61 -3.14 -15.44
CA THR A 149 2.09 -4.16 -16.38
C THR A 149 0.89 -4.77 -17.10
N ASP A 150 1.12 -5.34 -18.29
CA ASP A 150 0.09 -6.02 -19.07
C ASP A 150 -1.19 -5.18 -19.30
N VAL A 151 -1.05 -3.85 -19.47
CA VAL A 151 -2.19 -2.95 -19.69
C VAL A 151 -2.65 -3.05 -21.14
N ARG A 152 -3.96 -3.18 -21.35
CA ARG A 152 -4.58 -3.23 -22.68
C ARG A 152 -6.04 -2.80 -22.65
N VAL A 153 -6.52 -2.35 -23.81
CA VAL A 153 -7.94 -2.09 -24.03
C VAL A 153 -8.64 -3.37 -24.48
N VAL A 154 -9.79 -3.69 -23.87
CA VAL A 154 -10.67 -4.77 -24.32
C VAL A 154 -12.07 -4.26 -24.62
N PRO A 155 -12.73 -4.79 -25.67
CA PRO A 155 -14.12 -4.45 -25.94
C PRO A 155 -15.05 -5.04 -24.87
N CYS A 156 -16.00 -4.25 -24.39
CA CYS A 156 -17.07 -4.70 -23.52
C CYS A 156 -18.14 -5.35 -24.41
N VAL A 157 -17.94 -6.61 -24.79
CA VAL A 157 -18.98 -7.36 -25.50
C VAL A 157 -19.98 -7.86 -24.46
N ALA A 158 -21.28 -7.67 -24.70
CA ALA A 158 -22.30 -8.23 -23.82
C ALA A 158 -22.11 -9.76 -23.78
N GLY A 159 -21.72 -10.30 -22.63
CA GLY A 159 -21.72 -11.75 -22.44
C GLY A 159 -23.11 -12.33 -22.69
N PRO A 160 -23.22 -13.63 -23.03
CA PRO A 160 -24.51 -14.27 -23.22
C PRO A 160 -25.37 -13.99 -22.00
N THR A 161 -26.52 -13.36 -22.24
CA THR A 161 -27.51 -13.17 -21.18
C THR A 161 -28.03 -14.56 -20.85
N THR A 162 -27.54 -15.15 -19.77
CA THR A 162 -28.23 -16.27 -19.13
C THR A 162 -29.54 -15.70 -18.57
N LYS A 163 -30.52 -15.53 -19.46
CA LYS A 163 -31.92 -15.43 -19.04
C LYS A 163 -32.20 -16.75 -18.33
N LYS A 164 -32.13 -16.75 -17.00
CA LYS A 164 -32.82 -17.78 -16.21
C LYS A 164 -34.27 -17.69 -16.66
N ALA A 165 -34.72 -18.67 -17.44
CA ALA A 165 -36.13 -18.90 -17.65
C ALA A 165 -36.72 -19.03 -16.24
N ARG A 166 -37.63 -18.11 -15.91
CA ARG A 166 -38.39 -18.18 -14.68
C ARG A 166 -39.37 -19.36 -14.83
N PRO A 167 -39.49 -20.25 -13.83
CA PRO A 167 -40.35 -21.43 -13.90
C PRO A 167 -41.82 -21.04 -14.12
#